data_AF-A0A7C6YMU2-F1
#
_entry.id   AF-A0A7C6YMU2-F1
#
_cell.length_a   1.000
_cell.length_b   1.000
_cell.length_c   1.000
_cell.angle_alpha   90.00
_cell.angle_beta   90.00
_cell.angle_gamma   90.00
#
_symmetry.space_group_name_H-M   'P 1'
#
loop_
_entity.id
_entity.type
_entity.pdbx_description
1 polymer ?
#
loop_
_entity_poly.entity_id
_entity_poly.type
_entity_poly.pdbx_seq_one_letter_code
_entity_poly.pdbx_strand_id
1 'polypeptide(L)' 'IKGKIILTNTVTCDDVKMLRDRKAAMLITTTPELNGRSFGTNVMEGVLVSLADKPYNLLTPEDYDELLDKIGFAPRIEKF' A
#
# COMPACT_ATOMS: atom_id res chain seq x y z
N ILE A 1 10.60 -18.24 -6.37
CA ILE A 1 9.34 -17.49 -6.57
C ILE A 1 8.83 -17.51 -8.01
N LYS A 2 9.47 -18.28 -8.91
CA LYS A 2 9.03 -18.43 -10.29
C LYS A 2 7.53 -18.75 -10.41
N GLY A 3 6.81 -17.97 -11.22
CA GLY A 3 5.38 -18.13 -11.51
C GLY A 3 4.44 -17.79 -10.36
N LYS A 4 4.94 -17.31 -9.21
CA LYS A 4 4.09 -17.00 -8.05
C LYS A 4 3.50 -15.59 -8.13
N ILE A 5 2.27 -15.45 -7.64
CA ILE A 5 1.70 -14.15 -7.29
C ILE A 5 2.10 -13.84 -5.85
N ILE A 6 2.65 -12.66 -5.63
CA ILE A 6 3.11 -12.19 -4.32
C ILE A 6 2.15 -11.12 -3.83
N LEU A 7 1.47 -11.38 -2.71
CA LEU A 7 0.69 -10.40 -1.97
C LEU A 7 1.48 -10.01 -0.72
N THR A 8 1.77 -8.72 -0.55
CA THR A 8 2.50 -8.20 0.62
C THR A 8 2.00 -6.81 0.98
N ASN A 9 2.41 -6.29 2.13
CA ASN A 9 2.03 -4.94 2.52
C ASN A 9 2.89 -3.89 1.83
N THR A 10 4.21 -4.06 1.86
CA THR A 10 5.17 -3.00 1.51
C THR A 10 6.34 -3.57 0.71
N VAL A 11 6.82 -2.80 -0.27
CA VAL A 11 8.04 -3.12 -1.03
C VAL A 11 8.91 -1.88 -1.24
N THR A 12 10.20 -2.11 -1.43
CA THR A 12 11.17 -1.16 -1.98
C THR A 12 11.43 -1.42 -3.47
N CYS A 13 12.13 -0.52 -4.16
CA CYS A 13 12.55 -0.74 -5.55
C CYS A 13 13.40 -2.01 -5.72
N ASP A 14 14.28 -2.30 -4.74
CA ASP A 14 15.16 -3.47 -4.78
C ASP A 14 14.36 -4.77 -4.63
N ASP A 15 13.30 -4.76 -3.82
CA ASP A 15 12.39 -5.91 -3.70
C ASP A 15 11.69 -6.19 -5.03
N VAL A 16 11.16 -5.14 -5.69
CA VAL A 16 10.50 -5.27 -7.00
C VAL A 16 11.46 -5.85 -8.03
N LYS A 17 12.69 -5.34 -8.09
CA LYS A 17 13.73 -5.86 -8.98
C LYS A 17 14.04 -7.33 -8.69
N MET A 18 14.23 -7.68 -7.42
CA MET A 18 14.49 -9.04 -6.98
C MET A 18 13.34 -10.01 -7.32
N LEU A 19 12.08 -9.56 -7.18
CA LEU A 19 10.91 -10.35 -7.54
C LEU A 19 10.85 -10.63 -9.04
N ARG A 20 11.09 -9.61 -9.87
CA ARG A 20 11.17 -9.72 -11.33
C ARG A 20 12.29 -10.65 -11.78
N ASP A 21 13.51 -10.45 -11.27
CA ASP A 21 14.70 -11.25 -11.62
C ASP A 21 14.51 -12.75 -11.28
N ARG A 22 13.76 -13.04 -10.21
CA ARG A 22 13.44 -14.41 -9.79
C ARG A 22 12.15 -14.96 -10.40
N LYS A 23 11.59 -14.26 -11.40
CA LYS A 23 10.47 -14.69 -12.25
C LYS A 23 9.14 -14.85 -11.53
N ALA A 24 8.84 -14.03 -10.52
CA ALA A 24 7.46 -13.95 -10.01
C ALA A 24 6.50 -13.64 -11.16
N ALA A 25 5.23 -14.06 -11.05
CA ALA A 25 4.22 -13.75 -12.07
C ALA A 25 3.58 -12.38 -11.84
N MET A 26 3.41 -11.98 -10.58
CA MET A 26 2.76 -10.74 -10.20
C MET A 26 3.15 -10.31 -8.79
N LEU A 27 3.23 -9.00 -8.56
CA LEU A 27 3.25 -8.37 -7.25
C LEU A 27 1.95 -7.60 -7.04
N ILE A 28 1.33 -7.80 -5.88
CA ILE A 28 0.21 -7.03 -5.37
C ILE A 28 0.62 -6.49 -4.00
N THR A 29 0.49 -5.17 -3.78
CA THR A 29 0.65 -4.59 -2.44
C THR A 29 -0.67 -4.10 -1.86
N THR A 30 -0.88 -4.28 -0.56
CA THR A 30 -2.08 -3.72 0.11
C THR A 30 -2.00 -2.20 0.31
N THR A 31 -0.82 -1.59 0.15
CA THR A 31 -0.60 -0.13 0.20
C THR A 31 -0.17 0.40 -1.18
N PRO A 32 -0.44 1.67 -1.50
CA PRO A 32 -0.10 2.27 -2.79
C PRO A 32 1.40 2.43 -2.99
N GLU A 33 1.81 2.60 -4.24
CA GLU A 33 3.15 3.08 -4.58
C GLU A 33 3.21 4.60 -4.47
N LEU A 34 4.12 5.10 -3.65
CA LEU A 34 4.42 6.50 -3.47
C LEU A 34 5.91 6.72 -3.76
N ASN A 35 6.22 7.39 -4.88
CA ASN A 35 7.59 7.66 -5.33
C ASN A 35 8.47 6.40 -5.44
N GLY A 36 7.96 5.33 -6.06
CA GLY A 36 8.73 4.11 -6.32
C GLY A 36 8.71 3.07 -5.19
N ARG A 37 8.19 3.39 -4.01
CA ARG A 37 8.09 2.46 -2.87
C ARG A 37 6.70 2.48 -2.25
N SER A 38 6.36 1.44 -1.50
CA SER A 38 5.20 1.50 -0.62
C SER A 38 5.62 1.96 0.78
N PHE A 39 4.64 2.41 1.57
CA PHE A 39 4.81 2.70 2.99
C PHE A 39 4.00 1.71 3.82
N GLY A 40 4.45 1.47 5.05
CA GLY A 40 3.72 0.59 5.96
C GLY A 40 2.37 1.18 6.35
N THR A 41 1.45 0.31 6.77
CA THR A 41 0.11 0.72 7.23
C THR A 41 0.19 1.76 8.35
N ASN A 42 1.14 1.62 9.28
CA ASN A 42 1.36 2.57 10.38
C ASN A 42 1.64 4.01 9.91
N VAL A 43 2.36 4.19 8.80
CA VAL A 43 2.63 5.51 8.23
C VAL A 43 1.37 6.06 7.56
N MET A 44 0.67 5.21 6.81
CA MET A 44 -0.57 5.60 6.15
C MET A 44 -1.66 5.98 7.15
N GLU A 45 -1.80 5.24 8.26
CA GLU A 45 -2.69 5.59 9.38
C GLU A 45 -2.35 6.98 9.94
N GLY A 46 -1.07 7.26 10.19
CA GLY A 46 -0.64 8.58 10.66
C GLY A 46 -0.99 9.71 9.70
N VAL A 47 -0.86 9.48 8.39
CA VAL A 47 -1.26 10.44 7.35
C VAL A 47 -2.78 10.64 7.36
N LEU A 48 -3.57 9.57 7.39
CA LEU A 48 -5.03 9.63 7.41
C LEU A 48 -5.55 10.36 8.66
N VAL A 49 -5.04 10.01 9.84
CA VAL A 49 -5.39 10.68 11.11
C VAL A 49 -5.04 12.18 11.06
N SER A 50 -3.90 12.54 10.44
CA SER A 50 -3.48 13.94 10.32
C SER A 50 -4.33 14.75 9.33
N LEU A 51 -4.94 14.07 8.35
CA LEU A 51 -5.83 14.67 7.36
C LEU A 51 -7.30 14.66 7.80
N ALA A 52 -7.62 13.96 8.89
CA ALA A 52 -8.99 13.84 9.36
C ALA A 52 -9.47 15.16 9.99
N ASP A 53 -10.67 15.59 9.63
CA ASP A 53 -11.33 16.77 10.21
C ASP A 53 -12.06 16.43 11.54
N LYS A 54 -11.49 15.48 12.29
CA LYS A 54 -12.02 14.95 13.55
C LYS A 54 -10.88 14.65 14.52
N PRO A 55 -11.07 14.85 15.84
CA PRO A 55 -10.14 14.36 16.84
C PRO A 55 -9.89 12.85 16.70
N TYR A 56 -8.64 12.41 16.79
CA TYR A 56 -8.25 11.02 16.54
C TYR A 56 -9.02 9.99 17.38
N ASN A 57 -9.42 10.38 18.60
CA ASN A 57 -10.16 9.54 19.54
C ASN A 57 -11.66 9.41 19.22
N LEU A 58 -12.14 10.14 18.22
CA LEU A 58 -13.51 10.07 17.72
C LEU A 58 -13.61 9.45 16.32
N LEU A 59 -12.47 9.04 15.72
CA LEU A 59 -12.45 8.40 14.41
C LEU A 59 -13.08 7.00 14.48
N THR A 60 -13.93 6.69 13.52
CA THR A 60 -14.50 5.35 13.32
C THR A 60 -13.86 4.66 12.11
N PRO A 61 -14.01 3.34 11.94
CA PRO A 61 -13.57 2.64 10.72
C PRO A 61 -14.09 3.29 9.43
N GLU A 62 -15.35 3.72 9.42
CA GLU A 62 -15.96 4.38 8.26
C GLU A 62 -15.26 5.71 7.92
N ASP A 63 -14.75 6.45 8.91
CA ASP A 63 -13.95 7.66 8.66
C ASP A 63 -12.66 7.34 7.89
N TYR A 64 -12.03 6.20 8.20
CA TYR A 64 -10.85 5.75 7.45
C TYR A 64 -11.23 5.34 6.02
N ASP A 65 -12.32 4.60 5.84
CA ASP A 65 -12.79 4.19 4.51
C ASP A 65 -13.07 5.43 3.63
N GLU A 66 -13.76 6.45 4.16
CA GLU A 66 -13.99 7.70 3.43
C GLU A 66 -12.70 8.45 3.07
N LEU A 67 -11.72 8.48 3.98
CA LEU A 67 -10.44 9.13 3.72
C LEU A 67 -9.62 8.36 2.68
N LEU A 68 -9.61 7.02 2.75
CA LEU A 68 -8.98 6.14 1.77
C LEU A 68 -9.57 6.35 0.37
N ASP A 69 -10.91 6.45 0.27
CA ASP A 69 -11.60 6.74 -0.99
C ASP A 69 -11.24 8.13 -1.52
N LYS A 70 -11.21 9.16 -0.65
CA LYS A 70 -10.87 10.55 -1.03
C LYS A 70 -9.46 10.67 -1.61
N ILE A 71 -8.50 9.91 -1.09
CA ILE A 71 -7.12 9.92 -1.60
C ILE A 71 -6.89 8.93 -2.75
N GLY A 72 -7.92 8.19 -3.17
CA GLY A 72 -7.82 7.17 -4.21
C GLY A 72 -6.85 6.04 -3.82
N PHE A 73 -6.90 5.62 -2.56
CA PHE A 73 -5.99 4.61 -2.03
C PHE A 73 -6.22 3.27 -2.76
N ALA A 74 -5.23 2.87 -3.56
CA ALA A 74 -5.33 1.68 -4.39
C ALA A 74 -4.08 0.81 -4.23
N PRO A 75 -4.22 -0.53 -4.33
CA PRO A 75 -3.08 -1.43 -4.33
C PRO A 75 -2.18 -1.19 -5.55
N ARG A 76 -0.87 -1.39 -5.39
CA ARG A 76 0.02 -1.58 -6.55
C ARG A 76 -0.24 -2.97 -7.12
N ILE A 77 -0.46 -3.06 -8.43
CA ILE A 77 -0.57 -4.33 -9.14
C ILE A 77 0.43 -4.31 -10.31
N GLU A 78 1.44 -5.18 -10.26
CA GLU A 78 2.48 -5.27 -11.29
C GLU A 78 2.64 -6.71 -11.78
N LYS A 79 2.55 -6.92 -13.09
CA LYS A 79 2.85 -8.19 -13.74
C LYS A 79 4.30 -8.16 -14.22
N PHE A 80 5.04 -9.26 -14.00
CA PHE A 80 6.46 -9.37 -14.36
C PHE A 80 6.69 -10.29 -15.56
#